data_AF-A0A956HER5-F1
#
_entry.id   AF-A0A956HER5-F1
#
_cell.length_a   1.000
_cell.length_b   1.000
_cell.length_c   1.000
_cell.angle_alpha   90.00
_cell.angle_beta   90.00
_cell.angle_gamma   90.00
#
_symmetry.space_group_name_H-M   'P 1'
#
loop_
_entity.id
_entity.type
_entity.pdbx_description
1 polymer ?
#
loop_
_entity_poly.entity_id
_entity_poly.type
_entity_poly.pdbx_seq_one_letter_code
_entity_poly.pdbx_strand_id
1 'polypeptide(L)'
;MDREPERERIDQLLDRVSSGEISEAETEELALYVDSYPALQDDVKRRASDANLGRGWLARLEADRKIAAVETSRRTRVEQGVGLAVAGVGVAVQLVNPLLGVALCVAGVALLIVSILRVRLATHKHDPYKDVQR
;
A
#
# COMPACT_ATOMS: atom_id res chain seq x y z
N MET A 1 -50.33 2.83 4.46
CA MET A 1 -49.26 2.73 5.48
C MET A 1 -48.06 2.05 4.81
N ASP A 2 -47.70 2.48 3.59
CA ASP A 2 -46.91 1.65 2.66
C ASP A 2 -45.46 2.17 2.47
N ARG A 3 -44.99 3.03 3.37
CA ARG A 3 -43.67 3.70 3.27
C ARG A 3 -42.51 2.95 3.93
N GLU A 4 -42.79 1.88 4.69
CA GLU A 4 -41.76 1.05 5.33
C GLU A 4 -40.90 0.25 4.32
N PRO A 5 -41.46 -0.47 3.33
CA PRO A 5 -40.65 -1.28 2.42
C PRO A 5 -39.77 -0.44 1.49
N GLU A 6 -40.25 0.72 1.04
CA GLU A 6 -39.44 1.62 0.18
C GLU A 6 -38.25 2.21 0.94
N ARG A 7 -38.42 2.59 2.20
CA ARG A 7 -37.32 3.09 3.03
C ARG A 7 -36.27 2.02 3.28
N GLU A 8 -36.71 0.80 3.58
CA GLU A 8 -35.81 -0.33 3.76
C GLU A 8 -35.01 -0.62 2.49
N ARG A 9 -35.64 -0.51 1.31
CA ARG A 9 -34.95 -0.66 0.03
C ARG A 9 -33.91 0.42 -0.21
N ILE A 10 -34.24 1.68 0.09
CA ILE A 10 -33.29 2.80 -0.03
C ILE A 10 -32.09 2.58 0.90
N ASP A 11 -32.32 2.16 2.15
CA ASP A 11 -31.24 1.87 3.10
C ASP A 11 -30.33 0.74 2.60
N GLN A 12 -30.90 -0.34 2.05
CA GLN A 12 -30.11 -1.42 1.43
C GLN A 12 -29.25 -0.93 0.27
N LEU A 13 -29.79 -0.06 -0.60
CA LEU A 13 -29.03 0.51 -1.72
C LEU A 13 -27.90 1.41 -1.21
N LEU A 14 -28.16 2.23 -0.18
CA LEU A 14 -27.16 3.10 0.44
C LEU A 14 -26.05 2.29 1.13
N ASP A 15 -26.38 1.17 1.78
CA ASP A 15 -25.39 0.27 2.35
C ASP A 15 -24.50 -0.35 1.26
N ARG A 16 -25.07 -0.75 0.10
CA ARG A 16 -24.28 -1.21 -1.04
C ARG A 16 -23.39 -0.14 -1.67
N VAL A 17 -23.84 1.13 -1.68
CA VAL A 17 -22.98 2.25 -2.07
C VAL A 17 -21.79 2.36 -1.11
N SER A 18 -22.03 2.21 0.20
CA SER A 18 -20.98 2.30 1.21
C SER A 18 -19.96 1.15 1.13
N SER A 19 -20.39 -0.06 0.76
CA SER A 19 -19.48 -1.19 0.50
C SER A 19 -18.79 -1.08 -0.87
N GLY A 20 -19.34 -0.30 -1.80
CA GLY A 20 -18.85 -0.20 -3.16
C GLY A 20 -19.22 -1.40 -4.04
N GLU A 21 -20.20 -2.19 -3.62
CA GLU A 21 -20.66 -3.41 -4.31
C GLU A 21 -22.01 -3.19 -5.04
N ILE A 22 -22.43 -1.93 -5.18
CA ILE A 22 -23.66 -1.58 -5.90
C ILE A 22 -23.52 -1.93 -7.39
N SER A 23 -24.51 -2.65 -7.91
CA SER A 23 -24.56 -2.99 -9.34
C SER A 23 -25.05 -1.82 -10.19
N GLU A 24 -24.90 -1.92 -11.51
CA GLU A 24 -25.42 -0.92 -12.46
C GLU A 24 -26.93 -0.77 -12.35
N ALA A 25 -27.68 -1.88 -12.30
CA ALA A 25 -29.13 -1.87 -12.13
C ALA A 25 -29.57 -1.22 -10.80
N GLU A 26 -28.84 -1.47 -9.71
CA GLU A 26 -29.12 -0.85 -8.42
C GLU A 26 -28.74 0.63 -8.37
N THR A 27 -27.75 1.03 -9.16
CA THR A 27 -27.38 2.43 -9.32
C THR A 27 -28.48 3.19 -10.06
N GLU A 28 -29.05 2.61 -11.12
CA GLU A 28 -30.22 3.15 -11.82
C GLU A 28 -31.45 3.22 -10.90
N GLU A 29 -31.71 2.17 -10.12
CA GLU A 29 -32.80 2.16 -9.13
C GLU A 29 -32.63 3.28 -8.09
N LEU A 30 -31.42 3.45 -7.54
CA LEU A 30 -31.12 4.52 -6.60
C LEU A 30 -31.26 5.90 -7.24
N ALA A 31 -30.94 6.06 -8.53
CA ALA A 31 -31.13 7.31 -9.25
C ALA A 31 -32.62 7.72 -9.33
N LEU A 32 -33.53 6.75 -9.53
CA LEU A 32 -34.97 6.99 -9.50
C LEU A 32 -35.45 7.46 -8.12
N TYR A 33 -34.91 6.89 -7.05
CA TYR A 33 -35.22 7.36 -5.69
C TYR A 33 -34.66 8.76 -5.41
N VAL A 34 -33.47 9.08 -5.90
CA VAL A 34 -32.89 10.43 -5.77
C VAL A 34 -33.72 11.47 -6.52
N ASP A 35 -34.26 11.13 -7.70
CA ASP A 35 -35.15 12.02 -8.46
C ASP A 35 -36.45 12.29 -7.68
N SER A 36 -36.99 11.26 -7.04
CA SER A 36 -38.21 11.36 -6.20
C SER A 36 -37.95 12.05 -4.86
N TYR A 37 -36.75 11.92 -4.30
CA TYR A 37 -36.35 12.43 -3.00
C TYR A 37 -34.96 13.09 -3.07
N PRO A 38 -34.86 14.36 -3.51
CA PRO A 38 -33.58 15.04 -3.72
C PRO A 38 -32.68 15.13 -2.47
N ALA A 39 -33.25 15.05 -1.27
CA ALA A 39 -32.52 15.02 -0.01
C ALA A 39 -31.56 13.83 0.12
N LEU A 40 -31.80 12.73 -0.61
CA LEU A 40 -30.92 11.55 -0.62
C LEU A 40 -29.59 11.81 -1.35
N GLN A 41 -29.52 12.85 -2.19
CA GLN A 41 -28.36 13.09 -3.03
C GLN A 41 -27.07 13.30 -2.22
N ASP A 42 -27.16 14.01 -1.09
CA ASP A 42 -26.01 14.29 -0.24
C ASP A 42 -25.54 13.04 0.51
N ASP A 43 -26.48 12.20 0.96
CA ASP A 43 -26.19 10.93 1.62
C ASP A 43 -25.51 9.92 0.69
N VAL A 44 -25.96 9.85 -0.57
CA VAL A 44 -25.32 9.02 -1.61
C VAL A 44 -23.90 9.51 -1.87
N LYS A 45 -23.71 10.82 -2.08
CA LYS A 45 -22.38 11.41 -2.32
C LYS A 45 -21.43 11.15 -1.16
N ARG A 46 -21.90 11.34 0.08
CA ARG A 46 -21.11 11.10 1.28
C ARG A 46 -20.68 9.64 1.39
N ARG A 47 -21.62 8.70 1.31
CA ARG A 47 -21.29 7.26 1.39
C ARG A 47 -20.38 6.80 0.26
N ALA A 48 -20.57 7.29 -0.96
CA ALA A 48 -19.70 6.98 -2.08
C ALA A 48 -18.28 7.55 -1.87
N SER A 49 -18.16 8.75 -1.27
CA SER A 49 -16.87 9.33 -0.91
C SER A 49 -16.16 8.50 0.16
N ASP A 50 -16.87 8.14 1.24
CA ASP A 50 -16.35 7.32 2.32
C ASP A 50 -15.88 5.94 1.81
N ALA A 51 -16.65 5.31 0.93
CA ALA A 51 -16.29 4.05 0.29
C ALA A 51 -15.01 4.17 -0.57
N ASN A 52 -14.87 5.28 -1.31
CA ASN A 52 -13.66 5.57 -2.09
C ASN A 52 -12.43 5.78 -1.19
N LEU A 53 -12.60 6.50 -0.08
CA LEU A 53 -11.54 6.68 0.92
C LEU A 53 -11.11 5.34 1.54
N GLY A 54 -12.07 4.49 1.89
CA GLY A 54 -11.82 3.14 2.41
C GLY A 54 -11.05 2.25 1.43
N ARG A 55 -11.45 2.25 0.14
CA ARG A 55 -10.71 1.54 -0.92
C ARG A 55 -9.28 2.07 -1.09
N GLY A 56 -9.10 3.39 -1.06
CA GLY A 56 -7.78 4.02 -1.12
C GLY A 56 -6.89 3.60 0.06
N TRP A 57 -7.45 3.51 1.27
CA TRP A 57 -6.73 3.01 2.45
C TRP A 57 -6.35 1.54 2.32
N LEU A 58 -7.26 0.67 1.85
CA LEU A 58 -6.96 -0.75 1.63
C LEU A 58 -5.87 -0.95 0.58
N ALA A 59 -5.88 -0.19 -0.51
CA ALA A 59 -4.84 -0.23 -1.52
C ALA A 59 -3.45 0.15 -0.95
N ARG A 60 -3.39 1.17 -0.09
CA ARG A 60 -2.16 1.55 0.62
C ARG A 60 -1.71 0.46 1.58
N LEU A 61 -2.62 -0.14 2.35
CA LEU A 61 -2.29 -1.23 3.27
C LEU A 61 -1.73 -2.45 2.52
N GLU A 62 -2.28 -2.79 1.36
CA GLU A 62 -1.77 -3.89 0.54
C GLU A 62 -0.39 -3.58 -0.05
N ALA A 63 -0.16 -2.34 -0.48
CA ALA A 63 1.14 -1.87 -0.90
C ALA A 63 2.18 -1.95 0.23
N ASP A 64 1.84 -1.47 1.43
CA ASP A 64 2.70 -1.53 2.61
C ASP A 64 3.06 -2.98 2.96
N ARG A 65 2.10 -3.92 2.88
CA ARG A 65 2.35 -5.35 3.07
C ARG A 65 3.32 -5.92 2.04
N LYS A 66 3.20 -5.54 0.76
CA LYS A 66 4.12 -5.97 -0.30
C LYS A 66 5.53 -5.43 -0.07
N ILE A 67 5.66 -4.16 0.32
CA ILE A 67 6.95 -3.55 0.65
C ILE A 67 7.59 -4.27 1.83
N ALA A 68 6.85 -4.44 2.93
CA ALA A 68 7.33 -5.13 4.12
C ALA A 68 7.76 -6.58 3.84
N ALA A 69 7.04 -7.29 2.96
CA ALA A 69 7.41 -8.65 2.55
C ALA A 69 8.77 -8.71 1.82
N VAL A 70 9.07 -7.72 0.95
CA VAL A 70 10.36 -7.63 0.24
C VAL A 70 11.50 -7.29 1.21
N GLU A 71 11.27 -6.33 2.11
CA GLU A 71 12.24 -5.89 3.10
C GLU A 71 12.59 -7.00 4.10
N THR A 72 11.57 -7.71 4.60
CA THR A 72 11.75 -8.76 5.61
C THR A 72 12.14 -10.12 5.04
N SER A 73 12.27 -10.23 3.71
CA SER A 73 12.56 -11.50 3.02
C SER A 73 13.88 -12.12 3.49
N ARG A 74 13.92 -13.46 3.56
CA ARG A 74 15.14 -14.20 3.95
C ARG A 74 16.34 -13.83 3.09
N ARG A 75 16.11 -13.63 1.79
CA ARG A 75 17.15 -13.22 0.84
C ARG A 75 17.74 -11.85 1.21
N THR A 76 16.90 -10.84 1.47
CA THR A 76 17.38 -9.50 1.88
C THR A 76 18.19 -9.57 3.17
N ARG A 77 17.75 -10.37 4.16
CA ARG A 77 18.52 -10.57 5.40
C ARG A 77 19.87 -11.25 5.17
N VAL A 78 19.93 -12.24 4.29
CA VAL A 78 21.18 -12.92 3.95
C VAL A 78 22.12 -11.98 3.20
N GLU A 79 21.64 -11.23 2.21
CA GLU A 79 22.44 -10.25 1.46
C GLU A 79 23.04 -9.18 2.41
N GLN A 80 22.22 -8.64 3.31
CA GLN A 80 22.67 -7.66 4.30
C GLN A 80 23.63 -8.27 5.33
N GLY A 81 23.36 -9.50 5.77
CA GLY A 81 24.24 -10.24 6.69
C GLY A 81 25.61 -10.50 6.09
N VAL A 82 25.69 -10.89 4.81
CA VAL A 82 26.95 -11.07 4.09
C VAL A 82 27.69 -9.74 3.96
N GLY A 83 27.01 -8.65 3.57
CA GLY A 83 27.63 -7.33 3.47
C GLY A 83 28.24 -6.85 4.80
N LEU A 84 27.50 -7.02 5.91
CA LEU A 84 27.98 -6.71 7.25
C LEU A 84 29.14 -7.60 7.68
N ALA A 85 29.09 -8.91 7.41
CA ALA A 85 30.16 -9.83 7.73
C ALA A 85 31.45 -9.46 6.99
N VAL A 86 31.38 -9.19 5.69
CA VAL A 86 32.54 -8.79 4.88
C VAL A 86 33.13 -7.47 5.39
N ALA A 87 32.30 -6.49 5.71
CA ALA A 87 32.77 -5.23 6.29
C ALA A 87 33.43 -5.44 7.67
N GLY A 88 32.83 -6.26 8.54
CA GLY A 88 33.38 -6.60 9.85
C GLY A 88 34.72 -7.33 9.77
N VAL A 89 34.86 -8.29 8.84
CA VAL A 89 36.14 -8.94 8.55
C VAL A 89 37.16 -7.91 8.05
N GLY A 90 36.76 -6.97 7.18
CA GLY A 90 37.64 -5.89 6.72
C GLY A 90 38.22 -5.07 7.88
N VAL A 91 37.39 -4.72 8.87
CA VAL A 91 37.83 -4.01 10.08
C VAL A 91 38.85 -4.83 10.88
N ALA A 92 38.64 -6.14 11.04
CA ALA A 92 39.58 -7.01 11.73
C ALA A 92 40.91 -7.15 10.96
N VAL A 93 40.86 -7.33 9.64
CA VAL A 93 42.02 -7.46 8.75
C VAL A 93 42.84 -6.16 8.70
N GLN A 94 42.19 -5.00 8.85
CA GLN A 94 42.84 -3.69 8.89
C GLN A 94 44.01 -3.63 9.89
N LEU A 95 43.91 -4.35 11.01
CA LEU A 95 44.93 -4.38 12.07
C LEU A 95 46.22 -5.08 11.64
N VAL A 96 46.15 -5.97 10.65
CA VAL A 96 47.29 -6.78 10.17
C VAL A 96 47.73 -6.32 8.79
N ASN A 97 46.79 -5.98 7.91
CA ASN A 97 47.04 -5.47 6.58
C ASN A 97 46.04 -4.34 6.25
N PRO A 98 46.46 -3.07 6.39
CA PRO A 98 45.58 -1.92 6.20
C PRO A 98 44.98 -1.83 4.79
N LEU A 99 45.75 -2.17 3.75
CA LEU A 99 45.28 -2.10 2.37
C LEU A 99 44.18 -3.13 2.08
N LEU A 100 44.38 -4.38 2.54
CA LEU A 100 43.36 -5.43 2.40
C LEU A 100 42.13 -5.16 3.27
N GLY A 101 42.32 -4.61 4.47
CA GLY A 101 41.22 -4.22 5.36
C GLY A 101 40.29 -3.19 4.73
N VAL A 102 40.85 -2.12 4.16
CA VAL A 102 40.06 -1.08 3.47
C VAL A 102 39.32 -1.66 2.28
N ALA A 103 39.98 -2.49 1.48
CA ALA A 103 39.35 -3.11 0.31
C ALA A 103 38.13 -3.97 0.69
N LEU A 104 38.23 -4.76 1.77
CA LEU A 104 37.14 -5.57 2.29
C LEU A 104 36.00 -4.72 2.86
N CYS A 105 36.32 -3.65 3.60
CA CYS A 105 35.31 -2.69 4.08
C CYS A 105 34.52 -2.09 2.91
N VAL A 106 35.21 -1.62 1.87
CA VAL A 106 34.58 -1.06 0.66
C VAL A 106 33.70 -2.10 -0.04
N ALA A 107 34.19 -3.34 -0.17
CA ALA A 107 33.42 -4.43 -0.76
C ALA A 107 32.15 -4.75 0.05
N GLY A 108 32.23 -4.80 1.37
CA GLY A 108 31.08 -5.03 2.26
C GLY A 108 30.04 -3.91 2.14
N VAL A 109 30.48 -2.65 2.15
CA VAL A 109 29.59 -1.50 1.94
C VAL A 109 28.95 -1.52 0.57
N ALA A 110 29.69 -1.85 -0.49
CA ALA A 110 29.15 -1.96 -1.84
C ALA A 110 28.05 -3.02 -1.94
N LEU A 111 28.23 -4.18 -1.29
CA LEU A 111 27.20 -5.22 -1.23
C LEU A 111 25.92 -4.73 -0.53
N LEU A 112 26.06 -3.98 0.58
CA LEU A 112 24.92 -3.37 1.27
C LEU A 112 24.19 -2.37 0.37
N ILE A 113 24.92 -1.50 -0.34
CA ILE A 113 24.34 -0.54 -1.28
C ILE A 113 23.57 -1.26 -2.38
N VAL A 114 24.16 -2.30 -2.98
CA VAL A 114 23.49 -3.09 -4.03
C VAL A 114 22.22 -3.76 -3.50
N SER A 115 22.25 -4.31 -2.28
CA SER A 115 21.06 -4.91 -1.65
C SER A 115 19.96 -3.87 -1.44
N ILE A 116 20.29 -2.69 -0.93
CA ILE A 116 19.35 -1.57 -0.74
C ILE A 116 18.76 -1.12 -2.09
N LEU A 117 19.59 -0.93 -3.11
CA LEU A 117 19.14 -0.54 -4.44
C LEU A 117 18.19 -1.57 -5.04
N ARG A 118 18.49 -2.87 -4.90
CA ARG A 118 17.63 -3.96 -5.36
C ARG A 118 16.26 -3.91 -4.68
N VAL A 119 16.23 -3.77 -3.36
CA VAL A 119 14.98 -3.65 -2.60
C VAL A 119 14.20 -2.42 -3.07
N ARG A 120 14.86 -1.28 -3.20
CA ARG A 120 14.24 -0.02 -3.65
C ARG A 120 13.70 -0.10 -5.08
N LEU A 121 14.40 -0.78 -5.99
CA LEU A 121 13.92 -1.04 -7.36
C LEU A 121 12.70 -1.97 -7.36
N ALA A 122 12.69 -3.00 -6.52
CA ALA A 122 11.55 -3.91 -6.40
C ALA A 122 10.31 -3.23 -5.78
N THR A 123 10.51 -2.32 -4.83
CA THR A 123 9.43 -1.58 -4.17
C THR A 123 9.00 -0.35 -4.95
N HIS A 124 9.82 0.16 -5.89
CA HIS A 124 9.51 1.37 -6.66
C HIS A 124 8.14 1.32 -7.37
N LYS A 125 7.75 0.17 -7.94
CA LYS A 125 6.45 0.06 -8.63
C LYS A 125 5.25 -0.01 -7.70
N HIS A 126 5.48 -0.29 -6.42
CA HIS A 126 4.44 -0.57 -5.42
C HIS A 126 4.24 0.58 -4.43
N ASP A 127 4.80 1.76 -4.72
CA ASP A 127 4.73 2.92 -3.83
C ASP A 127 3.54 3.81 -4.22
N PRO A 128 2.41 3.75 -3.50
CA PRO A 128 1.20 4.52 -3.79
C PRO A 128 1.34 6.00 -3.37
N TYR A 129 2.46 6.39 -2.76
CA TYR A 129 2.67 7.76 -2.28
C TYR A 129 3.34 8.67 -3.32
N LYS A 130 3.71 8.12 -4.49
CA LYS A 130 4.38 8.87 -5.56
C LYS A 130 3.49 9.89 -6.27
N ASP A 131 2.18 9.62 -6.29
CA ASP A 131 1.19 10.40 -7.02
C ASP A 131 0.43 11.40 -6.13
N VAL A 132 0.76 11.46 -4.84
CA VAL A 132 0.20 12.47 -3.93
C VAL A 132 0.95 13.79 -4.16
N GLN A 133 0.55 14.54 -5.19
CA GLN A 133 0.97 15.91 -5.38
C GLN A 133 0.47 16.75 -4.19
N ARG A 134 1.42 17.46 -3.55
CA ARG A 134 1.20 18.32 -2.40
C ARG A 134 0.55 19.64 -2.78
#